data_AF-A0A356DYS2-F1
#
_entry.id   AF-A0A356DYS2-F1
#
_cell.length_a   1.000
_cell.length_b   1.000
_cell.length_c   1.000
_cell.angle_alpha   90.00
_cell.angle_beta   90.00
_cell.angle_gamma   90.00
#
_symmetry.space_group_name_H-M   'P 1'
#
loop_
_entity.id
_entity.type
_entity.pdbx_description
1 polymer ?
#
loop_
_entity_poly.entity_id
_entity_poly.type
_entity_poly.pdbx_seq_one_letter_code
_entity_poly.pdbx_strand_id
1 'polypeptide(L)'
;TIIAQAVSAILSFRLLFTTGDIIKVRLKHIRFHKGFLAPILRLGIPSGIQNSVTSFANVILQSSINLFGPAAMAGNGAFMRIQGFAFIPITAFALALTTFTGQNMGAGEYERVRKGARFGAVFAMVLAETIGLLMYFGSEPLIALFSRDPEVIAFGVQKSRIASLFLWALALSHAMAGIFRGAGKSIVPMSVMLAVWCIFRIIFIQVGLSIVMDIRVVYWAYPVTWTISSTIFFIYYFSVDWMRQTK
;
A
#
# COMPACT_ATOMS: atom_id res chain seq x y z
N THR A 1 7.59 18.23 3.18
CA THR A 1 7.22 19.64 2.91
C THR A 1 7.60 20.03 1.49
N ILE A 2 6.91 21.02 0.90
CA ILE A 2 7.14 21.47 -0.50
C ILE A 2 8.59 21.91 -0.73
N ILE A 3 9.18 22.62 0.23
CA ILE A 3 10.58 23.06 0.16
C ILE A 3 11.53 21.86 0.05
N ALA A 4 11.37 20.84 0.90
CA ALA A 4 12.21 19.65 0.85
C ALA A 4 12.06 18.90 -0.50
N GLN A 5 10.84 18.83 -1.04
CA GLN A 5 10.59 18.25 -2.37
C GLN A 5 11.25 19.08 -3.49
N ALA A 6 11.18 20.41 -3.41
CA ALA A 6 11.82 21.31 -4.37
C ALA A 6 13.35 21.17 -4.33
N VAL A 7 13.95 21.15 -3.14
CA VAL A 7 15.39 20.93 -2.96
C VAL A 7 15.81 19.56 -3.51
N SER A 8 15.07 18.50 -3.19
CA SER A 8 15.31 17.15 -3.72
C SER A 8 15.25 17.10 -5.25
N ALA A 9 14.26 17.76 -5.85
CA ALA A 9 14.14 17.85 -7.30
C ALA A 9 15.33 18.59 -7.92
N ILE A 10 15.73 19.74 -7.35
CA ILE A 10 16.88 20.53 -7.84
C ILE A 10 18.16 19.69 -7.78
N LEU A 11 18.42 19.01 -6.65
CA LEU A 11 19.60 18.15 -6.49
C LEU A 11 19.59 16.98 -7.48
N SER A 12 18.43 16.34 -7.70
CA SER A 12 18.26 15.25 -8.65
C SER A 12 18.50 15.71 -10.09
N PHE A 13 17.96 16.86 -10.49
CA PHE A 13 18.21 17.43 -11.82
C PHE A 13 19.68 17.79 -12.00
N ARG A 14 20.31 18.43 -11.01
CA ARG A 14 21.73 18.76 -11.07
C ARG A 14 22.57 17.50 -11.30
N LEU A 15 22.32 16.44 -10.53
CA LEU A 15 23.00 15.16 -10.69
C LEU A 15 22.78 14.56 -12.09
N LEU A 16 21.54 14.57 -12.59
CA LEU A 16 21.19 14.05 -13.92
C LEU A 16 21.84 14.85 -15.06
N PHE A 17 22.10 16.14 -14.89
CA PHE A 17 22.79 16.96 -15.89
C PHE A 17 24.32 16.85 -15.80
N THR A 18 24.88 16.61 -14.60
CA THR A 18 26.33 16.55 -14.39
C THR A 18 26.93 15.15 -14.48
N THR A 19 26.13 14.08 -14.35
CA THR A 19 26.64 12.71 -14.41
C THR A 19 27.27 12.36 -15.77
N GLY A 20 28.33 11.54 -15.74
CA GLY A 20 28.98 10.96 -16.92
C GLY A 20 28.38 9.63 -17.38
N ASP A 21 27.36 9.14 -16.68
CA ASP A 21 26.76 7.82 -16.87
C ASP A 21 25.67 7.82 -17.97
N ILE A 22 25.17 6.63 -18.34
CA ILE A 22 24.17 6.41 -19.40
C ILE A 22 22.83 7.14 -19.15
N ILE A 23 22.58 7.53 -17.90
CA ILE A 23 21.38 8.24 -17.44
C ILE A 23 21.44 9.77 -17.63
N LYS A 24 22.52 10.31 -18.22
CA LYS A 24 22.69 11.76 -18.40
C LYS A 24 21.56 12.37 -19.24
N VAL A 25 20.85 13.34 -18.67
CA VAL A 25 19.75 14.04 -19.36
C VAL A 25 20.33 15.07 -20.32
N ARG A 26 19.96 14.98 -21.60
CA ARG A 26 20.30 15.97 -22.63
C ARG A 26 19.03 16.70 -23.05
N LEU A 27 18.90 17.98 -22.69
CA LEU A 27 17.71 18.80 -23.00
C LEU A 27 17.29 18.75 -24.47
N LYS A 28 18.27 18.72 -25.39
CA LYS A 28 18.04 18.62 -26.84
C LYS A 28 17.33 17.33 -27.30
N HIS A 29 17.29 16.29 -26.47
CA HIS A 29 16.68 15.00 -26.78
C HIS A 29 15.29 14.82 -26.13
N ILE A 30 14.81 15.81 -25.36
CA ILE A 30 13.49 15.74 -24.74
C ILE A 30 12.43 15.94 -25.83
N ARG A 31 11.72 14.87 -26.18
CA ARG A 31 10.61 14.89 -27.13
C ARG A 31 9.55 13.86 -26.76
N PHE A 32 8.33 14.05 -27.24
CA PHE A 32 7.26 13.06 -27.07
C PHE A 32 7.48 11.85 -27.95
N HIS A 33 7.89 10.75 -27.33
CA HIS A 33 7.98 9.46 -27.99
C HIS A 33 6.69 8.67 -27.80
N LYS A 34 5.78 8.74 -28.78
CA LYS A 34 4.48 8.04 -28.70
C LYS A 34 4.61 6.55 -28.36
N GLY A 35 5.65 5.88 -28.87
CA GLY A 35 5.93 4.46 -28.59
C GLY A 35 6.25 4.14 -27.13
N PHE A 36 6.83 5.08 -26.37
CA PHE A 36 7.09 4.92 -24.94
C PHE A 36 5.99 5.51 -24.06
N LEU A 37 5.33 6.57 -24.53
CA LEU A 37 4.27 7.25 -23.77
C LEU A 37 3.09 6.33 -23.49
N ALA A 38 2.61 5.59 -24.49
CA ALA A 38 1.44 4.72 -24.32
C ALA A 38 1.67 3.61 -23.27
N PRO A 39 2.79 2.85 -23.28
CA PRO A 39 3.12 1.92 -22.20
C PRO A 39 3.22 2.57 -20.82
N ILE A 40 3.88 3.74 -20.72
CA ILE A 40 4.02 4.46 -19.44
C ILE A 40 2.63 4.84 -18.89
N LEU A 41 1.77 5.41 -19.73
CA LEU A 41 0.40 5.77 -19.33
C LEU A 41 -0.43 4.53 -18.97
N ARG A 42 -0.28 3.43 -19.69
CA ARG A 42 -0.97 2.16 -19.39
C ARG A 42 -0.60 1.58 -18.02
N LEU A 43 0.60 1.87 -17.51
CA LEU A 43 1.03 1.46 -16.17
C LEU A 43 0.68 2.50 -15.10
N GLY A 44 0.83 3.78 -15.44
CA GLY A 44 0.64 4.91 -14.53
C GLY A 44 -0.83 5.25 -14.25
N ILE A 45 -1.68 5.30 -15.28
CA ILE A 45 -3.11 5.67 -15.14
C ILE A 45 -3.84 4.72 -14.18
N PRO A 46 -3.74 3.38 -14.32
CA PRO A 46 -4.38 2.45 -13.37
C PRO A 46 -3.94 2.67 -11.92
N SER A 47 -2.64 2.88 -11.72
CA SER A 47 -2.08 3.13 -10.39
C SER A 47 -2.54 4.47 -9.82
N GLY A 48 -2.66 5.51 -10.65
CA GLY A 48 -3.20 6.81 -10.26
C GLY A 48 -4.67 6.73 -9.86
N ILE A 49 -5.51 6.10 -10.69
CA ILE A 49 -6.93 5.89 -10.39
C ILE A 49 -7.10 5.11 -9.08
N GLN A 50 -6.34 4.01 -8.91
CA GLN A 50 -6.35 3.22 -7.67
C GLN A 50 -6.09 4.09 -6.43
N ASN A 51 -5.01 4.88 -6.44
CA ASN A 51 -4.64 5.70 -5.30
C ASN A 51 -5.68 6.80 -5.01
N SER A 52 -6.20 7.46 -6.05
CA SER A 52 -7.22 8.51 -5.91
C SER A 52 -8.51 7.96 -5.30
N VAL A 53 -9.02 6.85 -5.82
CA VAL A 53 -10.26 6.23 -5.30
C VAL A 53 -10.05 5.67 -3.90
N THR A 54 -8.89 5.06 -3.61
CA THR A 54 -8.56 4.60 -2.25
C THR A 54 -8.51 5.76 -1.25
N SER A 55 -8.00 6.92 -1.68
CA SER A 55 -7.96 8.13 -0.85
C SER A 55 -9.37 8.64 -0.56
N PHE A 56 -10.26 8.62 -1.55
CA PHE A 56 -11.67 8.94 -1.35
C PHE A 56 -12.38 7.93 -0.43
N ALA A 57 -12.12 6.63 -0.59
CA ALA A 57 -12.66 5.59 0.29
C ALA A 57 -12.22 5.78 1.75
N ASN A 58 -10.99 6.25 1.98
CA ASN A 58 -10.51 6.58 3.33
C ASN A 58 -11.29 7.75 3.97
N VAL A 59 -11.79 8.71 3.19
CA VAL A 59 -12.65 9.79 3.70
C VAL A 59 -13.98 9.23 4.19
N ILE A 60 -14.59 8.30 3.44
CA ILE A 60 -15.83 7.62 3.83
C ILE A 60 -15.61 6.77 5.09
N LEU A 61 -14.46 6.12 5.20
CA LEU A 61 -14.11 5.40 6.42
C LEU A 61 -13.96 6.33 7.62
N GLN A 62 -13.32 7.48 7.43
CA GLN A 62 -13.19 8.46 8.49
C GLN A 62 -14.56 8.99 8.91
N SER A 63 -15.48 9.29 7.99
CA SER A 63 -16.83 9.72 8.35
C SER A 63 -17.59 8.67 9.17
N SER A 64 -17.36 7.37 8.89
CA SER A 64 -17.94 6.27 9.70
C SER A 64 -17.38 6.24 11.13
N ILE A 65 -16.09 6.58 11.31
CA ILE A 65 -15.48 6.71 12.65
C ILE A 65 -16.03 7.92 13.39
N ASN A 66 -16.30 9.02 12.69
CA ASN A 66 -16.81 10.25 13.29
C ASN A 66 -18.17 10.07 14.00
N LEU A 67 -18.96 9.06 13.60
CA LEU A 67 -20.22 8.70 14.25
C LEU A 67 -20.05 8.29 15.72
N PHE A 68 -18.85 7.86 16.12
CA PHE A 68 -18.53 7.41 17.48
C PHE A 68 -17.88 8.50 18.35
N GLY A 69 -17.90 9.76 17.88
CA GLY A 69 -17.52 10.92 18.67
C GLY A 69 -16.04 11.30 18.63
N PRO A 70 -15.67 12.41 19.32
CA PRO A 70 -14.33 12.99 19.24
C PRO A 70 -13.21 12.08 19.74
N ALA A 71 -13.46 11.31 20.81
CA ALA A 71 -12.46 10.40 21.37
C ALA A 71 -12.08 9.29 20.37
N ALA A 72 -13.07 8.72 19.67
CA ALA A 72 -12.84 7.75 18.61
C ALA A 72 -12.05 8.32 17.43
N MET A 73 -12.35 9.56 17.01
CA MET A 73 -11.60 10.26 15.96
C MET A 73 -10.14 10.47 16.35
N ALA A 74 -9.91 10.95 17.58
CA ALA A 74 -8.56 11.19 18.10
C ALA A 74 -7.77 9.89 18.26
N GLY A 75 -8.41 8.83 18.77
CA GLY A 75 -7.80 7.50 18.96
C GLY A 75 -7.41 6.87 17.62
N ASN A 76 -8.29 6.99 16.62
CA ASN A 76 -7.99 6.61 15.24
C ASN A 76 -6.80 7.41 14.66
N GLY A 77 -6.76 8.72 14.88
CA GLY A 77 -5.67 9.58 14.44
C GLY A 77 -4.32 9.20 15.05
N ALA A 78 -4.29 8.90 16.35
CA ALA A 78 -3.10 8.40 17.04
C ALA A 78 -2.63 7.06 16.45
N PHE A 79 -3.53 6.11 16.26
CA PHE A 79 -3.23 4.84 15.61
C PHE A 79 -2.66 5.02 14.19
N MET A 80 -3.27 5.87 13.36
CA MET A 80 -2.81 6.09 11.98
C MET A 80 -1.39 6.65 11.92
N ARG A 81 -0.97 7.47 12.90
CA ARG A 81 0.42 7.96 12.99
C ARG A 81 1.41 6.82 13.25
N ILE A 82 1.09 5.93 14.20
CA ILE A 82 1.92 4.76 14.51
C ILE A 82 1.95 3.81 13.33
N GLN A 83 0.78 3.49 12.75
CA GLN A 83 0.67 2.64 11.58
C GLN A 83 1.46 3.21 10.39
N GLY A 84 1.53 4.53 10.25
CA GLY A 84 2.34 5.20 9.23
C GLY A 84 3.80 4.71 9.23
N PHE A 85 4.41 4.53 10.41
CA PHE A 85 5.77 3.98 10.52
C PHE A 85 5.86 2.52 10.07
N ALA A 86 4.89 1.69 10.45
CA ALA A 86 4.81 0.30 10.00
C ALA A 86 4.59 0.19 8.47
N PHE A 87 3.99 1.21 7.87
CA PHE A 87 3.70 1.25 6.44
C PHE A 87 4.90 1.62 5.57
N ILE A 88 5.91 2.29 6.13
CA ILE A 88 7.16 2.65 5.43
C ILE A 88 7.87 1.40 4.87
N PRO A 89 8.23 0.38 5.66
CA PRO A 89 8.90 -0.80 5.12
C PRO A 89 8.02 -1.57 4.14
N ILE A 90 6.71 -1.65 4.37
CA ILE A 90 5.75 -2.30 3.45
C ILE A 90 5.80 -1.65 2.06
N THR A 91 5.71 -0.32 2.02
CA THR A 91 5.71 0.43 0.76
C THR A 91 7.09 0.40 0.09
N ALA A 92 8.17 0.45 0.86
CA ALA A 92 9.54 0.30 0.35
C ALA A 92 9.75 -1.05 -0.35
N PHE A 93 9.32 -2.15 0.28
CA PHE A 93 9.40 -3.49 -0.34
C PHE A 93 8.52 -3.62 -1.58
N ALA A 94 7.31 -3.06 -1.58
CA ALA A 94 6.45 -3.07 -2.75
C ALA A 94 7.08 -2.32 -3.95
N LEU A 95 7.74 -1.18 -3.71
CA LEU A 95 8.47 -0.44 -4.73
C LEU A 95 9.71 -1.21 -5.22
N ALA A 96 10.48 -1.78 -4.29
CA ALA A 96 11.65 -2.60 -4.62
C ALA A 96 11.27 -3.81 -5.48
N LEU A 97 10.19 -4.52 -5.13
CA LEU A 97 9.64 -5.63 -5.90
C LEU A 97 9.15 -5.19 -7.29
N THR A 98 8.54 -4.01 -7.40
CA THR A 98 8.14 -3.45 -8.71
C THR A 98 9.35 -3.29 -9.62
N THR A 99 10.41 -2.64 -9.14
CA THR A 99 11.63 -2.42 -9.92
C THR A 99 12.36 -3.73 -10.20
N PHE A 100 12.53 -4.60 -9.20
CA PHE A 100 13.18 -5.89 -9.35
C PHE A 100 12.47 -6.76 -10.39
N THR A 101 11.14 -6.91 -10.28
CA THR A 101 10.38 -7.69 -11.25
C THR A 101 10.45 -7.06 -12.64
N GLY A 102 10.26 -5.75 -12.77
CA GLY A 102 10.30 -5.08 -14.08
C GLY A 102 11.64 -5.22 -14.80
N GLN A 103 12.76 -5.04 -14.09
CA GLN A 103 14.09 -5.17 -14.66
C GLN A 103 14.40 -6.62 -15.09
N ASN A 104 14.12 -7.60 -14.23
CA ASN A 104 14.42 -9.00 -14.54
C ASN A 104 13.47 -9.57 -15.60
N MET A 105 12.20 -9.14 -15.62
CA MET A 105 11.26 -9.48 -16.69
C MET A 105 11.71 -8.91 -18.04
N GLY A 106 12.24 -7.67 -18.05
CA GLY A 106 12.80 -7.05 -19.26
C GLY A 106 14.08 -7.73 -19.75
N ALA A 107 14.85 -8.34 -18.85
CA ALA A 107 16.07 -9.10 -19.15
C ALA A 107 15.80 -10.57 -19.54
N GLY A 108 14.56 -11.05 -19.47
CA GLY A 108 14.22 -12.46 -19.73
C GLY A 108 14.58 -13.42 -18.59
N GLU A 109 14.94 -12.90 -17.42
CA GLU A 109 15.41 -13.66 -16.24
C GLU A 109 14.24 -14.17 -15.38
N TYR A 110 13.33 -14.95 -15.97
CA TYR A 110 12.07 -15.38 -15.33
C TYR A 110 12.25 -16.20 -14.05
N GLU A 111 13.26 -17.08 -14.01
CA GLU A 111 13.57 -17.86 -12.80
C GLU A 111 14.00 -16.96 -11.63
N ARG A 112 14.77 -15.91 -11.94
CA ARG A 112 15.19 -14.90 -10.95
C ARG A 112 13.99 -14.09 -10.47
N VAL A 113 13.07 -13.72 -11.37
CA VAL A 113 11.79 -13.09 -11.00
C VAL A 113 11.01 -13.97 -10.03
N ARG A 114 10.86 -15.26 -10.32
CA ARG A 114 10.10 -16.19 -9.47
C ARG A 114 10.69 -16.32 -8.08
N LYS A 115 12.01 -16.53 -7.98
CA LYS A 115 12.71 -16.65 -6.70
C LYS A 115 12.65 -15.35 -5.89
N GLY A 116 12.93 -14.21 -6.53
CA GLY A 116 12.91 -12.91 -5.87
C GLY A 116 11.52 -12.46 -5.44
N ALA A 117 10.48 -12.72 -6.25
CA ALA A 117 9.10 -12.42 -5.89
C ALA A 117 8.64 -13.21 -4.67
N ARG A 118 8.93 -14.52 -4.60
CA ARG A 118 8.61 -15.36 -3.44
C ARG A 118 9.33 -14.90 -2.19
N PHE A 119 10.66 -14.72 -2.30
CA PHE A 119 11.48 -14.25 -1.18
C PHE A 119 10.99 -12.89 -0.67
N GLY A 120 10.83 -11.91 -1.56
CA GLY A 120 10.43 -10.57 -1.15
C GLY A 120 9.01 -10.50 -0.59
N ALA A 121 8.06 -11.29 -1.11
CA ALA A 121 6.72 -11.37 -0.54
C ALA A 121 6.74 -11.98 0.87
N VAL A 122 7.44 -13.11 1.07
CA VAL A 122 7.58 -13.76 2.39
C VAL A 122 8.30 -12.84 3.37
N PHE A 123 9.41 -12.22 2.95
CA PHE A 123 10.16 -11.31 3.80
C PHE A 123 9.32 -10.08 4.19
N ALA A 124 8.58 -9.49 3.25
CA ALA A 124 7.70 -8.36 3.55
C ALA A 124 6.60 -8.74 4.55
N MET A 125 5.99 -9.93 4.42
CA MET A 125 5.02 -10.43 5.39
C MET A 125 5.62 -10.58 6.78
N VAL A 126 6.75 -11.28 6.90
CA VAL A 126 7.41 -11.54 8.19
C VAL A 126 7.85 -10.24 8.85
N LEU A 127 8.45 -9.32 8.08
CA LEU A 127 8.86 -8.01 8.58
C LEU A 127 7.66 -7.20 9.08
N ALA A 128 6.60 -7.11 8.27
CA ALA A 128 5.41 -6.35 8.63
C ALA A 128 4.71 -6.92 9.86
N GLU A 129 4.63 -8.25 9.97
CA GLU A 129 4.01 -8.89 11.14
C GLU A 129 4.88 -8.78 12.38
N THR A 130 6.20 -8.82 12.25
CA THR A 130 7.11 -8.56 13.38
C THR A 130 6.85 -7.16 13.95
N ILE A 131 6.70 -6.16 13.09
CA ILE A 131 6.32 -4.80 13.49
C ILE A 131 4.89 -4.78 14.07
N GLY A 132 3.98 -5.56 13.48
CA GLY A 132 2.61 -5.74 13.97
C GLY A 132 2.56 -6.24 15.41
N LEU A 133 3.31 -7.30 15.73
CA LEU A 133 3.40 -7.84 17.08
C LEU A 133 3.98 -6.82 18.07
N LEU A 134 5.01 -6.07 17.68
CA LEU A 134 5.54 -4.97 18.52
C LEU A 134 4.48 -3.90 18.78
N MET A 135 3.69 -3.53 17.76
CA MET A 135 2.56 -2.61 17.91
C MET A 135 1.41 -3.20 18.73
N TYR A 136 1.20 -4.51 18.70
CA TYR A 136 0.15 -5.19 19.46
C TYR A 136 0.46 -5.15 20.96
N PHE A 137 1.65 -5.60 21.35
CA PHE A 137 2.08 -5.61 22.76
C PHE A 137 2.37 -4.19 23.27
N GLY A 138 2.89 -3.32 22.43
CA GLY A 138 3.18 -1.92 22.74
C GLY A 138 2.00 -0.96 22.50
N SER A 139 0.79 -1.45 22.24
CA SER A 139 -0.32 -0.62 21.76
C SER A 139 -0.62 0.58 22.67
N GLU A 140 -0.65 0.35 23.98
CA GLU A 140 -0.98 1.37 24.97
C GLU A 140 0.09 2.45 25.10
N PRO A 141 1.38 2.13 25.39
CA PRO A 141 2.41 3.15 25.47
C PRO A 141 2.60 3.89 24.14
N LEU A 142 2.47 3.22 23.00
CA LEU A 142 2.58 3.86 21.69
C LEU A 142 1.45 4.88 21.43
N ILE A 143 0.21 4.55 21.78
CA ILE A 143 -0.93 5.47 21.64
C ILE A 143 -0.85 6.61 22.65
N ALA A 144 -0.39 6.33 23.87
CA ALA A 144 -0.21 7.32 24.94
C ALA A 144 0.84 8.40 24.61
N LEU A 145 1.73 8.17 23.63
CA LEU A 145 2.63 9.21 23.10
C LEU A 145 1.86 10.38 22.44
N PHE A 146 0.62 10.14 21.99
CA PHE A 146 -0.16 11.12 21.23
C PHE A 146 -1.34 11.72 22.01
N SER A 147 -1.78 11.08 23.09
CA SER A 147 -2.87 11.56 23.94
C SER A 147 -2.73 11.03 25.36
N ARG A 148 -3.18 11.82 26.35
CA ARG A 148 -3.28 11.39 27.75
C ARG A 148 -4.72 11.09 28.19
N ASP A 149 -5.69 11.31 27.31
CA ASP A 149 -7.09 11.02 27.57
C ASP A 149 -7.33 9.49 27.54
N PRO A 150 -7.80 8.88 28.66
CA PRO A 150 -8.04 7.44 28.73
C PRO A 150 -9.01 6.91 27.67
N GLU A 151 -10.03 7.69 27.28
CA GLU A 151 -11.01 7.27 26.29
C GLU A 151 -10.38 7.21 24.89
N VAL A 152 -9.57 8.22 24.55
CA VAL A 152 -8.79 8.26 23.30
C VAL A 152 -7.81 7.09 23.23
N ILE A 153 -7.13 6.80 24.34
CA ILE A 153 -6.21 5.67 24.44
C ILE A 153 -6.95 4.35 24.22
N ALA A 154 -8.11 4.16 24.86
CA ALA A 154 -8.90 2.94 24.70
C ALA A 154 -9.29 2.66 23.25
N PHE A 155 -9.82 3.65 22.52
CA PHE A 155 -10.15 3.52 21.09
C PHE A 155 -8.91 3.22 20.23
N GLY A 156 -7.82 3.96 20.46
CA GLY A 156 -6.58 3.78 19.72
C GLY A 156 -5.95 2.38 19.94
N VAL A 157 -5.92 1.92 21.19
CA VAL A 157 -5.43 0.59 21.58
C VAL A 157 -6.29 -0.50 20.97
N GLN A 158 -7.61 -0.37 21.04
CA GLN A 158 -8.53 -1.35 20.47
C GLN A 158 -8.29 -1.50 18.96
N LYS A 159 -8.21 -0.39 18.22
CA LYS A 159 -7.89 -0.42 16.79
C LYS A 159 -6.51 -1.01 16.52
N SER A 160 -5.50 -0.62 17.30
CA SER A 160 -4.13 -1.10 17.16
C SER A 160 -4.07 -2.62 17.30
N ARG A 161 -4.64 -3.16 18.37
CA ARG A 161 -4.64 -4.61 18.63
C ARG A 161 -5.35 -5.40 17.52
N ILE A 162 -6.44 -4.87 16.97
CA ILE A 162 -7.15 -5.51 15.85
C ILE A 162 -6.30 -5.48 14.57
N ALA A 163 -5.77 -4.32 14.19
CA ALA A 163 -5.09 -4.16 12.91
C ALA A 163 -3.69 -4.80 12.89
N SER A 164 -2.98 -4.77 14.02
CA SER A 164 -1.60 -5.21 14.15
C SER A 164 -1.38 -6.68 13.78
N LEU A 165 -2.35 -7.56 14.08
CA LEU A 165 -2.27 -9.01 13.81
C LEU A 165 -2.50 -9.38 12.34
N PHE A 166 -2.73 -8.39 11.49
CA PHE A 166 -3.04 -8.56 10.07
C PHE A 166 -2.13 -7.72 9.17
N LEU A 167 -1.03 -7.18 9.71
CA LEU A 167 -0.06 -6.44 8.90
C LEU A 167 0.64 -7.34 7.88
N TRP A 168 0.76 -8.64 8.15
CA TRP A 168 1.19 -9.63 7.15
C TRP A 168 0.33 -9.58 5.88
N ALA A 169 -1.00 -9.49 6.02
CA ALA A 169 -1.93 -9.48 4.90
C ALA A 169 -1.81 -8.15 4.13
N LEU A 170 -1.71 -7.04 4.85
CA LEU A 170 -1.45 -5.74 4.21
C LEU A 170 -0.16 -5.79 3.38
N ALA A 171 0.91 -6.34 3.95
CA ALA A 171 2.21 -6.46 3.30
C ALA A 171 2.18 -7.39 2.08
N LEU A 172 1.52 -8.54 2.18
CA LEU A 172 1.35 -9.46 1.05
C LEU A 172 0.62 -8.79 -0.11
N SER A 173 -0.48 -8.09 0.18
CA SER A 173 -1.24 -7.36 -0.84
C SER A 173 -0.39 -6.30 -1.56
N HIS A 174 0.40 -5.53 -0.81
CA HIS A 174 1.30 -4.52 -1.39
C HIS A 174 2.47 -5.14 -2.17
N ALA A 175 3.08 -6.21 -1.65
CA ALA A 175 4.16 -6.93 -2.31
C ALA A 175 3.71 -7.52 -3.65
N MET A 176 2.58 -8.22 -3.66
CA MET A 176 1.98 -8.78 -4.89
C MET A 176 1.59 -7.70 -5.89
N ALA A 177 0.97 -6.60 -5.41
CA ALA A 177 0.66 -5.47 -6.28
C ALA A 177 1.93 -4.86 -6.90
N GLY A 178 3.04 -4.82 -6.16
CA GLY A 178 4.35 -4.43 -6.69
C GLY A 178 4.87 -5.37 -7.78
N ILE A 179 4.85 -6.68 -7.50
CA ILE A 179 5.26 -7.73 -8.45
C ILE A 179 4.45 -7.62 -9.76
N PHE A 180 3.13 -7.54 -9.67
CA PHE A 180 2.27 -7.47 -10.87
C PHE A 180 2.44 -6.16 -11.65
N ARG A 181 2.66 -5.03 -10.96
CA ARG A 181 3.03 -3.77 -11.64
C ARG A 181 4.37 -3.90 -12.36
N GLY A 182 5.37 -4.52 -11.73
CA GLY A 182 6.67 -4.80 -12.33
C GLY A 182 6.56 -5.71 -13.57
N ALA A 183 5.64 -6.69 -13.53
CA ALA A 183 5.34 -7.56 -14.67
C ALA A 183 4.49 -6.89 -15.77
N GLY A 184 4.17 -5.60 -15.64
CA GLY A 184 3.36 -4.84 -16.61
C GLY A 184 1.85 -5.08 -16.51
N LYS A 185 1.38 -5.74 -15.45
CA LYS A 185 -0.03 -6.12 -15.23
C LYS A 185 -0.71 -5.18 -14.22
N SER A 186 -0.50 -3.87 -14.31
CA SER A 186 -1.02 -2.87 -13.34
C SER A 186 -2.55 -2.83 -13.18
N ILE A 187 -3.30 -3.34 -14.16
CA ILE A 187 -4.77 -3.44 -14.08
C ILE A 187 -5.20 -4.47 -13.02
N VAL A 188 -4.44 -5.55 -12.83
CA VAL A 188 -4.77 -6.61 -11.85
C VAL A 188 -4.79 -6.07 -10.42
N PRO A 189 -3.74 -5.41 -9.90
CA PRO A 189 -3.81 -4.82 -8.57
C PRO A 189 -4.83 -3.69 -8.48
N MET A 190 -5.02 -2.90 -9.54
CA MET A 190 -6.06 -1.88 -9.58
C MET A 190 -7.44 -2.49 -9.32
N SER A 191 -7.86 -3.47 -10.11
CA SER A 191 -9.20 -4.05 -10.01
C SER A 191 -9.43 -4.71 -8.65
N VAL A 192 -8.49 -5.51 -8.16
CA VAL A 192 -8.60 -6.19 -6.86
C VAL A 192 -8.69 -5.18 -5.71
N MET A 193 -7.81 -4.18 -5.66
CA MET A 193 -7.81 -3.22 -4.57
C MET A 193 -9.03 -2.30 -4.61
N LEU A 194 -9.51 -1.90 -5.79
CA LEU A 194 -10.75 -1.12 -5.90
C LEU A 194 -11.97 -1.94 -5.47
N ALA A 195 -12.10 -3.17 -5.95
CA ALA A 195 -13.21 -4.05 -5.60
C ALA A 195 -13.24 -4.35 -4.10
N VAL A 196 -12.08 -4.67 -3.50
CA VAL A 196 -12.01 -5.12 -2.11
C VAL A 196 -11.90 -3.95 -1.13
N TRP A 197 -10.95 -3.03 -1.34
CA TRP A 197 -10.64 -1.97 -0.36
C TRP A 197 -11.56 -0.77 -0.45
N CYS A 198 -12.29 -0.61 -1.56
CA CYS A 198 -13.28 0.45 -1.72
C CYS A 198 -14.70 -0.14 -1.69
N ILE A 199 -15.10 -0.88 -2.73
CA ILE A 199 -16.50 -1.31 -2.89
C ILE A 199 -16.94 -2.23 -1.74
N PHE A 200 -16.27 -3.38 -1.58
CA PHE A 200 -16.60 -4.33 -0.53
C PHE A 200 -16.42 -3.71 0.86
N ARG A 201 -15.35 -2.96 1.10
CA ARG A 201 -15.09 -2.31 2.40
C ARG A 201 -16.21 -1.36 2.81
N ILE A 202 -16.66 -0.50 1.89
CA ILE A 202 -17.73 0.46 2.16
C ILE A 202 -19.04 -0.29 2.44
N ILE A 203 -19.39 -1.29 1.61
CA ILE A 203 -20.59 -2.10 1.82
C ILE A 203 -20.54 -2.81 3.18
N PHE A 204 -19.41 -3.42 3.52
CA PHE A 204 -19.20 -4.11 4.79
C PHE A 204 -19.45 -3.18 5.99
N ILE A 205 -18.93 -1.95 5.94
CA ILE A 205 -19.11 -0.98 7.01
C ILE A 205 -20.56 -0.50 7.08
N GLN A 206 -21.17 -0.11 5.97
CA GLN A 206 -22.52 0.44 5.94
C GLN A 206 -23.56 -0.60 6.41
N VAL A 207 -23.44 -1.84 5.92
CA VAL A 207 -24.32 -2.94 6.35
C VAL A 207 -24.02 -3.36 7.79
N GLY A 208 -22.74 -3.45 8.17
CA GLY A 208 -22.38 -3.85 9.52
C GLY A 208 -22.87 -2.85 10.58
N LEU A 209 -22.73 -1.54 10.31
CA LEU A 209 -23.21 -0.49 11.21
C LEU A 209 -24.74 -0.39 11.27
N SER A 210 -25.46 -0.73 10.19
CA SER A 210 -26.93 -0.75 10.23
C SER A 210 -27.49 -1.92 11.05
N ILE A 211 -26.73 -3.00 11.20
CA ILE A 211 -27.10 -4.14 12.06
C ILE A 211 -26.64 -3.92 13.50
N VAL A 212 -25.39 -3.50 13.68
CA VAL A 212 -24.77 -3.28 15.00
C VAL A 212 -23.99 -1.97 15.01
N MET A 213 -24.43 -1.02 15.82
CA MET A 213 -23.74 0.25 16.04
C MET A 213 -22.52 0.07 16.95
N ASP A 214 -21.45 -0.52 16.39
CA ASP A 214 -20.20 -0.79 17.09
C ASP A 214 -18.98 -0.42 16.22
N ILE A 215 -18.07 0.37 16.79
CA ILE A 215 -16.88 0.84 16.10
C ILE A 215 -15.95 -0.29 15.65
N ARG A 216 -16.01 -1.44 16.33
CA ARG A 216 -15.23 -2.64 15.98
C ARG A 216 -15.57 -3.13 14.57
N VAL A 217 -16.80 -2.91 14.09
CA VAL A 217 -17.19 -3.20 12.69
C VAL A 217 -16.28 -2.44 11.73
N VAL A 218 -16.08 -1.14 11.98
CA VAL A 218 -15.21 -0.29 11.16
C VAL A 218 -13.74 -0.74 11.27
N TYR A 219 -13.30 -1.13 12.46
CA TYR A 219 -11.92 -1.59 12.66
C TYR A 219 -11.63 -2.91 11.95
N TRP A 220 -12.54 -3.88 12.03
CA TRP A 220 -12.41 -5.19 11.36
C TRP A 220 -12.47 -5.10 9.84
N ALA A 221 -13.12 -4.08 9.29
CA ALA A 221 -13.16 -3.85 7.84
C ALA A 221 -11.76 -3.79 7.21
N TYR A 222 -10.74 -3.30 7.93
CA TYR A 222 -9.36 -3.25 7.46
C TYR A 222 -8.72 -4.65 7.36
N PRO A 223 -8.52 -5.42 8.46
CA PRO A 223 -8.06 -6.81 8.40
C PRO A 223 -8.78 -7.69 7.38
N VAL A 224 -10.11 -7.62 7.33
CA VAL A 224 -10.92 -8.45 6.43
C VAL A 224 -10.56 -8.14 4.98
N THR A 225 -10.51 -6.86 4.62
CA THR A 225 -10.20 -6.46 3.24
C THR A 225 -8.75 -6.75 2.85
N TRP A 226 -7.79 -6.60 3.76
CA TRP A 226 -6.41 -6.98 3.50
C TRP A 226 -6.27 -8.49 3.29
N THR A 227 -6.99 -9.28 4.08
CA THR A 227 -6.96 -10.75 3.98
C THR A 227 -7.60 -11.22 2.69
N ILE A 228 -8.76 -10.65 2.31
CA ILE A 228 -9.43 -10.97 1.04
C ILE A 228 -8.55 -10.60 -0.15
N SER A 229 -8.00 -9.39 -0.22
CA SER A 229 -7.14 -8.99 -1.34
C SER A 229 -5.88 -9.84 -1.42
N SER A 230 -5.28 -10.18 -0.27
CA SER A 230 -4.11 -11.06 -0.20
C SER A 230 -4.41 -12.46 -0.72
N THR A 231 -5.57 -13.01 -0.34
CA THR A 231 -6.02 -14.32 -0.79
C THR A 231 -6.24 -14.31 -2.30
N ILE A 232 -6.90 -13.28 -2.84
CA ILE A 232 -7.10 -13.13 -4.29
C ILE A 232 -5.75 -13.04 -5.02
N PHE A 233 -4.81 -12.23 -4.54
CA PHE A 233 -3.50 -12.12 -5.16
C PHE A 233 -2.67 -13.40 -5.04
N PHE A 234 -2.77 -14.11 -3.92
CA PHE A 234 -2.12 -15.41 -3.73
C PHE A 234 -2.66 -16.42 -4.74
N ILE A 235 -3.98 -16.56 -4.86
CA ILE A 235 -4.62 -17.43 -5.85
C ILE A 235 -4.18 -17.04 -7.27
N TYR A 236 -4.23 -15.75 -7.61
CA TYR A 236 -3.83 -15.25 -8.93
C TYR A 236 -2.36 -15.59 -9.25
N TYR A 237 -1.47 -15.45 -8.27
CA TYR A 237 -0.04 -15.74 -8.43
C TYR A 237 0.26 -17.20 -8.82
N PHE A 238 -0.53 -18.15 -8.30
CA PHE A 238 -0.36 -19.58 -8.59
C PHE A 238 -1.22 -20.08 -9.75
N SER A 239 -2.37 -19.46 -10.00
CA SER A 239 -3.35 -19.95 -10.98
C SER A 239 -3.15 -19.37 -12.38
N VAL A 240 -2.47 -18.22 -12.50
CA VAL A 240 -2.31 -17.51 -13.77
C VAL A 240 -0.84 -17.41 -14.14
N ASP A 241 -0.52 -17.63 -15.41
CA ASP A 241 0.80 -17.33 -15.96
C ASP A 241 0.99 -15.82 -16.13
N TRP A 242 1.19 -15.13 -15.01
CA TRP A 242 1.37 -13.69 -14.94
C TRP A 242 2.72 -13.22 -15.51
N MET A 243 3.66 -14.15 -15.73
CA MET A 243 4.95 -13.87 -16.38
C MET A 243 4.84 -13.86 -17.90
N ARG A 244 3.76 -14.39 -18.49
CA ARG A 244 3.53 -14.32 -19.92
C ARG A 244 3.23 -12.89 -20.36
N GLN A 245 4.17 -12.31 -21.11
CA GLN A 245 3.95 -11.03 -21.78
C GLN A 245 2.86 -11.19 -22.84
N THR A 246 1.79 -10.41 -22.71
CA THR A 246 0.80 -10.24 -23.77
C THR A 246 1.51 -9.49 -24.89
N LYS A 247 1.84 -10.20 -25.99
CA LYS A 247 2.33 -9.62 -27.23
C LYS A 247 1.32 -8.60 -27.79
#